data_AF-B7UQ15-F1
#
_entry.id   AF-B7UQ15-F1
#
_cell.length_a   1.000
_cell.length_b   1.000
_cell.length_c   1.000
_cell.angle_alpha   90.00
_cell.angle_beta   90.00
_cell.angle_gamma   90.00
#
_symmetry.space_group_name_H-M   'P 1'
#
loop_
_entity.id
_entity.type
_entity.pdbx_description
1 polymer ?
#
loop_
_entity_poly.entity_id
_entity_poly.type
_entity_poly.pdbx_seq_one_letter_code
_entity_poly.pdbx_strand_id
1 'polypeptide(L)'
;MKWIVIDTVIQPSCGISFSVIWSKIKLIIWYQSDAFLPPESIFTLTHTGIMLNNKVLPVTIYNVVPFNKTFWNLIKNSQECPTNTDNVLNECFNNRCTLQICPYGLKQQSP
;
A
#
# COMPACT_ATOMS: atom_id res chain seq x y z
N MET A 1 -7.05 12.12 15.09
CA MET A 1 -7.88 12.14 13.86
C MET A 1 -7.82 10.76 13.22
N LYS A 2 -8.96 10.13 12.89
CA LYS A 2 -9.03 8.81 12.25
C LYS A 2 -9.06 8.97 10.73
N TRP A 3 -8.33 8.10 10.03
CA TRP A 3 -8.28 8.03 8.57
C TRP A 3 -8.74 6.64 8.11
N ILE A 4 -9.57 6.60 7.08
CA ILE A 4 -10.06 5.38 6.45
C ILE A 4 -9.27 5.18 5.16
N VAL A 5 -8.77 3.97 4.93
CA VAL A 5 -8.09 3.60 3.69
C VAL A 5 -9.15 3.11 2.70
N ILE A 6 -9.27 3.80 1.57
CA ILE A 6 -10.25 3.48 0.52
C ILE A 6 -9.68 2.46 -0.45
N ASP A 7 -8.43 2.64 -0.86
CA ASP A 7 -7.80 1.84 -1.90
C ASP A 7 -6.27 1.89 -1.73
N THR A 8 -5.57 0.85 -2.14
CA THR A 8 -4.11 0.75 -2.01
C THR A 8 -3.51 0.06 -3.22
N VAL A 9 -2.48 0.69 -3.78
CA VAL A 9 -1.64 0.18 -4.86
C VAL A 9 -0.24 -0.05 -4.31
N ILE A 10 0.32 -1.23 -4.53
CA ILE A 10 1.63 -1.60 -4.03
C ILE A 10 2.57 -1.76 -5.22
N GLN A 11 3.78 -1.23 -5.11
CA GLN A 11 4.89 -1.46 -6.03
C GLN A 11 5.98 -2.28 -5.30
N PRO A 12 5.92 -3.62 -5.40
CA PRO A 12 6.77 -4.50 -4.59
C PRO A 12 8.26 -4.42 -4.94
N SER A 13 8.58 -4.01 -6.18
CA SER A 13 9.94 -3.88 -6.69
C SER A 13 10.76 -2.78 -5.98
N CYS A 14 10.10 -1.73 -5.49
CA CYS A 14 10.75 -0.59 -4.84
C CYS A 14 10.28 -0.36 -3.40
N GLY A 15 9.38 -1.21 -2.86
CA GLY A 15 8.85 -1.06 -1.51
C GLY A 15 7.91 0.14 -1.32
N ILE A 16 7.47 0.75 -2.43
CA ILE A 16 6.58 1.90 -2.43
C ILE A 16 5.13 1.43 -2.43
N SER A 17 4.30 2.08 -1.64
CA SER A 17 2.86 1.93 -1.65
C SER A 17 2.19 3.29 -1.83
N PHE A 18 1.07 3.27 -2.54
CA PHE A 18 0.16 4.40 -2.64
C PHE A 18 -1.16 4.01 -2.01
N SER A 19 -1.69 4.84 -1.14
CA SER A 19 -3.02 4.63 -0.56
C SER A 19 -3.89 5.85 -0.76
N VAL A 20 -5.14 5.62 -1.14
CA VAL A 20 -6.20 6.61 -1.06
C VAL A 20 -6.74 6.59 0.35
N ILE A 21 -6.66 7.72 1.06
CA ILE A 21 -7.14 7.85 2.43
C ILE A 21 -8.21 8.93 2.53
N TRP A 22 -9.13 8.76 3.48
CA TRP A 22 -10.24 9.69 3.69
C TRP A 22 -10.47 9.97 5.18
N SER A 23 -10.75 11.22 5.48
CA SER A 23 -11.19 11.66 6.81
C SER A 23 -12.14 12.86 6.65
N LYS A 24 -11.60 14.08 6.54
CA LYS A 24 -12.36 15.27 6.09
C LYS A 24 -12.11 15.62 4.63
N ILE A 25 -10.95 15.22 4.12
CA ILE A 25 -10.51 15.37 2.74
C ILE A 25 -10.06 13.99 2.23
N LYS A 26 -10.21 13.76 0.92
CA LYS A 26 -9.71 12.57 0.25
C LYS A 26 -8.31 12.86 -0.29
N LEU A 27 -7.32 12.09 0.12
CA LEU A 27 -5.90 12.28 -0.22
C LEU A 27 -5.34 11.00 -0.84
N ILE A 28 -4.27 11.15 -1.60
CA ILE A 28 -3.39 10.05 -2.01
C ILE A 28 -2.08 10.26 -1.25
N ILE A 29 -1.67 9.23 -0.50
CA ILE A 29 -0.37 9.19 0.16
C ILE A 29 0.57 8.28 -0.61
N TRP A 30 1.80 8.74 -0.81
CA TRP A 30 2.92 7.93 -1.29
C TRP A 30 3.82 7.67 -0.09
N TYR A 31 3.97 6.40 0.28
CA TYR A 31 4.80 6.02 1.41
C TYR A 31 5.59 4.73 1.14
N GLN A 32 6.67 4.56 1.89
CA GLN A 32 7.40 3.30 2.02
C GLN A 32 7.17 2.74 3.42
N SER A 33 6.94 1.44 3.48
CA SER A 33 6.79 0.68 4.72
C SER A 33 6.91 -0.81 4.45
N ASP A 34 7.35 -1.57 5.45
CA ASP A 34 7.37 -3.04 5.40
C ASP A 34 5.97 -3.64 5.38
N ALA A 35 4.95 -2.86 5.78
CA ALA A 35 3.55 -3.23 5.74
C ALA A 35 2.74 -2.17 4.97
N PHE A 36 1.83 -2.62 4.12
CA PHE A 36 0.89 -1.72 3.45
C PHE A 36 -0.35 -1.47 4.29
N LEU A 37 -1.06 -0.39 3.98
CA LEU A 37 -2.34 -0.07 4.58
C LEU A 37 -3.44 -0.78 3.79
N PRO A 38 -4.14 -1.79 4.34
CA PRO A 38 -5.16 -2.49 3.59
C PRO A 38 -6.40 -1.60 3.37
N PRO A 39 -7.12 -1.73 2.25
CA PRO A 39 -8.43 -1.12 2.08
C PRO A 39 -9.38 -1.45 3.24
N GLU A 40 -10.32 -0.54 3.53
CA GLU A 40 -11.27 -0.60 4.65
C GLU A 40 -10.64 -0.53 6.05
N SER A 41 -9.32 -0.38 6.14
CA SER A 41 -8.66 -0.21 7.42
C SER A 41 -8.75 1.22 7.94
N ILE A 42 -8.80 1.35 9.27
CA ILE A 42 -8.82 2.63 9.96
C ILE A 42 -7.53 2.78 10.73
N PHE A 43 -6.83 3.88 10.48
CA PHE A 43 -5.61 4.20 11.19
C PHE A 43 -5.66 5.59 11.83
N THR A 44 -4.72 5.82 12.74
CA THR A 44 -4.49 7.13 13.35
C THR A 44 -3.02 7.49 13.22
N LEU A 45 -2.73 8.77 13.07
CA LEU A 45 -1.35 9.25 13.02
C LEU A 45 -0.76 9.25 14.43
N THR A 46 0.48 8.80 14.56
CA THR A 46 1.31 8.93 15.77
C THR A 46 2.50 9.83 15.47
N HIS A 47 3.29 10.19 16.49
CA HIS A 47 4.52 10.97 16.28
C HIS A 47 5.59 10.21 15.48
N THR A 48 5.53 8.88 15.45
CA THR A 48 6.55 8.01 14.86
C THR A 48 6.07 7.25 13.61
N GLY A 49 4.81 7.42 13.21
CA GLY A 49 4.25 6.73 12.05
C GLY A 49 2.73 6.64 12.11
N ILE A 50 2.22 5.45 11.81
CA ILE A 50 0.79 5.17 11.74
C ILE A 50 0.42 4.09 12.76
N MET A 51 -0.60 4.32 13.58
CA MET A 51 -1.20 3.29 14.42
C MET A 51 -2.36 2.63 13.68
N LEU A 52 -2.19 1.34 13.37
CA LEU A 52 -3.17 0.47 12.72
C LEU A 52 -3.36 -0.77 13.60
N ASN A 53 -4.61 -1.11 13.95
CA ASN A 53 -4.94 -2.28 14.80
C ASN A 53 -4.08 -2.38 16.08
N ASN A 54 -3.92 -1.27 16.80
CA ASN A 54 -3.10 -1.14 18.01
C ASN A 54 -1.60 -1.45 17.84
N LYS A 55 -1.10 -1.54 16.60
CA LYS A 55 0.32 -1.63 16.27
C LYS A 55 0.79 -0.33 15.64
N VAL A 56 1.96 0.14 16.05
CA VAL A 56 2.62 1.27 15.41
C VAL A 56 3.42 0.73 14.24
N LEU A 57 3.06 1.16 13.03
CA LEU A 57 3.76 0.88 11.79
C LEU A 57 4.66 2.08 11.46
N PRO A 58 5.99 1.90 11.41
CA PRO A 58 6.87 2.91 10.86
C PRO A 58 6.56 3.08 9.38
N VAL A 59 6.31 4.32 8.98
CA VAL A 59 6.04 4.68 7.58
C VAL A 59 6.87 5.90 7.22
N THR A 60 7.48 5.87 6.04
CA THR A 60 8.15 7.03 5.46
C THR A 60 7.24 7.60 4.38
N ILE A 61 6.64 8.76 4.63
CA ILE A 61 5.75 9.42 3.67
C ILE A 61 6.61 10.32 2.77
N TYR A 62 6.60 10.05 1.46
CA TYR A 62 7.31 10.86 0.47
C TYR A 62 6.48 12.03 -0.03
N ASN A 63 5.19 11.82 -0.25
CA ASN A 63 4.30 12.86 -0.73
C ASN A 63 2.85 12.62 -0.31
N VAL A 64 2.09 13.70 -0.20
CA VAL A 64 0.66 13.70 0.09
C VAL A 64 -0.01 14.70 -0.84
N VAL A 65 -0.93 14.22 -1.67
CA VAL A 65 -1.65 15.06 -2.63
C VAL A 65 -3.16 14.90 -2.50
N PRO A 66 -3.97 15.92 -2.82
CA PRO A 66 -5.41 15.77 -2.94
C PRO A 66 -5.77 14.67 -3.95
N PHE A 67 -6.84 13.93 -3.67
CA PHE A 67 -7.27 12.87 -4.56
C PHE A 67 -7.66 13.41 -5.94
N ASN A 68 -7.02 12.88 -6.98
CA ASN A 68 -7.35 13.13 -8.37
C ASN A 68 -7.59 11.78 -9.07
N LYS A 69 -8.77 11.61 -9.67
CA LYS A 69 -9.18 10.33 -10.29
C LYS A 69 -8.27 9.95 -11.46
N THR A 70 -7.88 10.91 -12.30
CA THR A 70 -6.98 10.68 -13.43
C THR A 70 -5.60 10.24 -12.93
N PHE A 71 -5.06 10.93 -11.93
CA PHE A 71 -3.78 10.57 -11.33
C PHE A 71 -3.81 9.20 -10.66
N TRP A 72 -4.89 8.87 -9.94
CA TRP A 72 -5.06 7.55 -9.32
C TRP A 72 -5.13 6.43 -10.36
N ASN A 73 -5.80 6.65 -11.48
CA ASN A 73 -5.83 5.67 -12.57
C ASN A 73 -4.46 5.48 -13.21
N LEU A 74 -3.65 6.53 -13.34
CA LEU A 74 -2.25 6.39 -13.80
C LEU A 74 -1.42 5.53 -12.84
N ILE A 75 -1.54 5.74 -11.52
CA ILE A 75 -0.86 4.94 -10.50
C ILE A 75 -1.29 3.47 -10.57
N LYS A 76 -2.58 3.19 -10.74
CA LYS A 76 -3.07 1.81 -10.88
C LYS A 76 -2.56 1.14 -12.15
N ASN A 77 -2.44 1.89 -13.25
CA ASN A 77 -1.94 1.38 -14.52
C ASN A 77 -0.40 1.22 -14.56
N SER A 78 0.33 1.85 -13.63
CA SER A 78 1.78 1.68 -13.49
C SER A 78 2.17 0.50 -12.58
N GLN A 79 1.24 -0.38 -12.23
CA GLN A 79 1.56 -1.60 -11.48
C GLN A 79 2.43 -2.51 -12.33
N GLU A 80 3.69 -2.68 -11.92
CA GLU A 80 4.64 -3.61 -12.55
C GLU A 80 4.26 -5.08 -12.32
N CYS A 81 3.45 -5.36 -11.28
CA CYS A 81 2.95 -6.69 -11.01
C CYS A 81 1.50 -6.82 -11.54
N PRO A 82 1.24 -7.72 -12.50
CA PRO A 82 -0.10 -7.94 -13.00
C PRO A 82 -0.96 -8.56 -11.89
N THR A 83 -1.84 -7.76 -11.30
CA THR A 83 -2.88 -8.24 -10.38
C THR A 83 -3.91 -9.13 -11.12
N ASN A 84 -3.90 -9.15 -12.46
CA ASN A 84 -4.91 -9.77 -13.33
C ASN A 84 -4.35 -10.62 -14.48
N THR A 85 -3.24 -11.35 -14.31
CA THR A 85 -2.96 -12.48 -15.22
C THR A 85 -3.68 -13.72 -14.69
N ASP A 86 -4.48 -14.38 -15.54
CA ASP A 86 -5.24 -15.60 -15.23
C ASP A 86 -4.41 -16.75 -14.64
N ASN A 87 -3.09 -16.62 -14.62
CA ASN A 87 -2.19 -17.38 -13.76
C ASN A 87 -2.01 -16.65 -12.43
N VAL A 88 -3.01 -16.70 -11.54
CA VAL A 88 -2.83 -16.34 -10.13
C VAL A 88 -1.88 -17.37 -9.54
N LEU A 89 -0.58 -17.13 -9.67
CA LEU A 89 0.38 -17.75 -8.78
C LEU A 89 -0.02 -17.26 -7.39
N ASN A 90 -0.54 -18.16 -6.54
CA ASN A 90 -0.82 -17.90 -5.12
C ASN A 90 0.45 -17.57 -4.32
N GLU A 91 1.57 -17.39 -5.01
CA GLU A 91 2.91 -17.32 -4.52
C GLU A 91 3.61 -16.12 -5.15
N CYS A 92 4.30 -15.34 -4.33
CA CYS A 92 5.14 -14.24 -4.79
C CYS A 92 6.61 -14.62 -4.64
N PHE A 93 7.38 -14.35 -5.69
CA PHE A 93 8.83 -14.51 -5.72
C PHE A 93 9.49 -13.38 -4.93
N ASN A 94 9.49 -13.51 -3.60
CA ASN A 94 9.97 -12.45 -2.71
C ASN A 94 11.48 -12.15 -2.88
N ASN A 95 12.26 -13.08 -3.44
CA ASN A 95 13.69 -12.86 -3.70
C ASN A 95 13.99 -11.70 -4.65
N ARG A 96 12.97 -11.16 -5.34
CA ARG A 96 13.08 -9.97 -6.20
C ARG A 96 12.35 -8.74 -5.65
N CYS A 97 11.65 -8.86 -4.53
CA CYS A 97 10.86 -7.79 -3.96
C CYS A 97 11.56 -7.19 -2.74
N THR A 98 11.43 -5.87 -2.56
CA THR A 98 11.95 -5.19 -1.38
C THR A 98 11.08 -5.45 -0.14
N LEU A 99 9.79 -5.74 -0.34
CA LEU A 99 8.83 -5.96 0.74
C LEU A 99 9.02 -7.32 1.40
N GLN A 100 9.13 -7.36 2.73
CA GLN A 100 9.21 -8.63 3.46
C GLN A 100 7.93 -9.46 3.38
N ILE A 101 6.78 -8.83 3.14
CA ILE A 101 5.47 -9.48 3.09
C ILE A 101 4.94 -9.40 1.67
N CYS A 102 4.43 -10.52 1.15
CA CYS A 102 3.83 -10.54 -0.17
C CYS A 102 2.53 -9.72 -0.16
N PRO A 103 2.37 -8.80 -1.13
CA PRO A 103 1.15 -8.00 -1.24
C PRO A 103 -0.07 -8.89 -1.54
N TYR A 104 -1.28 -8.37 -1.28
CA TYR A 104 -2.55 -9.00 -1.67
C TYR A 104 -2.84 -10.38 -1.05
N GLY A 105 -2.14 -10.76 0.04
CA GLY A 105 -2.36 -12.03 0.72
C GLY A 105 -1.74 -13.24 0.02
N LEU A 106 -0.88 -13.00 -0.97
CA LEU A 106 -0.08 -14.05 -1.62
C LEU A 106 0.85 -14.70 -0.59
N LYS A 107 1.16 -15.98 -0.77
CA LYS A 107 2.17 -16.68 0.05
C LYS A 107 3.56 -16.38 -0.52
N GLN A 108 4.59 -16.42 0.33
CA GLN A 108 5.95 -16.48 -0.19
C GLN A 108 6.15 -17.87 -0.79
N GLN A 109 6.72 -17.92 -1.99
CA GLN A 109 7.25 -19.17 -2.51
C GLN A 109 8.41 -19.61 -1.62
N SER A 110 8.31 -20.79 -1.00
CA SER A 110 9.45 -21.40 -0.32
C SER A 110 10.48 -21.83 -1.38
N PRO A 111 11.79 -21.69 -1.11
CA PRO A 111 12.84 -22.11 -2.05
C PRO A 111 12.79 -23.61 -2.36
#